data_AF-A0A0F9RJR4-F1
#
_entry.id   AF-A0A0F9RJR4-F1
#
_cell.length_a   1.000
_cell.length_b   1.000
_cell.length_c   1.000
_cell.angle_alpha   90.00
_cell.angle_beta   90.00
_cell.angle_gamma   90.00
#
_symmetry.space_group_name_H-M   'P 1'
#
loop_
_entity.id
_entity.type
_entity.pdbx_description
1 polymer ?
#
loop_
_entity_poly.entity_id
_entity_poly.type
_entity_poly.pdbx_seq_one_letter_code
_entity_poly.pdbx_strand_id
1 'polypeptide(L)'
;MKTKYVRVMADYCADGLWDKDGSMIELPCPELNLPDDMLQRLEDWQSWFTKDCQYYIEELKRTIEFDVLAFSIAGLLIAKDIKAYLGEDWTVVYFDDKKYHDTIVDRSVYEYEV
;
A
#
# COMPACT_ATOMS: atom_id res chain seq x y z
N MET A 1 -22.65 -2.85 -9.88
CA MET A 1 -22.02 -1.92 -8.90
C MET A 1 -21.14 -2.79 -8.02
N LYS A 2 -19.83 -2.52 -7.95
CA LYS A 2 -18.94 -3.20 -7.02
C LYS A 2 -19.34 -2.79 -5.60
N THR A 3 -19.48 -3.75 -4.69
CA THR A 3 -20.00 -3.51 -3.34
C THR A 3 -18.93 -3.59 -2.27
N LYS A 4 -17.74 -4.07 -2.61
CA LYS A 4 -16.61 -4.27 -1.70
C LYS A 4 -15.40 -3.46 -2.17
N TYR A 5 -14.62 -2.96 -1.23
CA TYR A 5 -13.53 -2.03 -1.49
C TYR A 5 -12.34 -2.31 -0.59
N VAL A 6 -11.14 -2.28 -1.15
CA VAL A 6 -9.89 -2.24 -0.40
C VAL A 6 -8.90 -1.32 -1.10
N ARG A 7 -8.10 -0.60 -0.33
CA ARG A 7 -7.02 0.26 -0.81
C ARG A 7 -5.69 -0.27 -0.31
N VAL A 8 -4.73 -0.36 -1.21
CA VAL A 8 -3.32 -0.68 -0.91
C VAL A 8 -2.54 0.62 -0.87
N MET A 9 -2.04 0.97 0.30
CA MET A 9 -1.35 2.22 0.60
C MET A 9 -0.48 1.98 1.82
N ALA A 10 0.69 2.59 1.92
CA ALA A 10 1.48 2.62 3.15
C ALA A 10 1.53 4.07 3.68
N ASP A 11 0.65 4.39 4.64
CA ASP A 11 0.57 5.71 5.27
C ASP A 11 0.68 5.58 6.80
N TYR A 12 0.99 6.67 7.51
CA TYR A 12 1.04 6.80 8.99
C TYR A 12 1.29 5.48 9.76
N CYS A 13 2.53 4.99 9.79
CA CYS A 13 2.99 3.75 10.45
C CYS A 13 2.94 2.46 9.60
N ALA A 14 2.80 2.59 8.28
CA ALA A 14 2.96 1.52 7.31
C ALA A 14 1.86 0.47 7.32
N ASP A 15 0.62 0.84 7.63
CA ASP A 15 -0.51 -0.05 7.45
C ASP A 15 -0.80 -0.22 5.97
N GLY A 16 -0.78 -1.44 5.46
CA GLY A 16 -0.78 -1.74 4.02
C GLY A 16 -2.15 -1.80 3.36
N LEU A 17 -3.23 -1.97 4.14
CA LEU A 17 -4.60 -2.11 3.64
C LEU A 17 -5.57 -1.17 4.36
N TRP A 18 -6.46 -0.55 3.59
CA TRP A 18 -7.41 0.44 4.08
C TRP A 18 -8.79 0.22 3.46
N ASP A 19 -9.84 0.50 4.22
CA ASP A 19 -11.20 0.50 3.70
C ASP A 19 -11.51 1.80 2.93
N LYS A 20 -12.75 1.91 2.45
CA LYS A 20 -13.24 3.08 1.70
C LYS A 20 -13.37 4.33 2.57
N ASP A 21 -13.56 4.16 3.87
CA ASP A 21 -13.83 5.22 4.84
C ASP A 21 -12.50 5.76 5.44
N GLY A 22 -11.37 5.14 5.07
CA GLY A 22 -10.03 5.54 5.50
C GLY A 22 -9.60 4.90 6.81
N SER A 23 -10.20 3.77 7.19
CA SER A 23 -9.76 2.96 8.33
C SER A 23 -8.79 1.88 7.86
N MET A 24 -7.75 1.63 8.66
CA MET A 24 -6.87 0.47 8.47
C MET A 24 -7.69 -0.84 8.54
N ILE A 25 -7.33 -1.80 7.70
CA ILE A 25 -7.78 -3.19 7.79
C ILE A 25 -6.66 -4.03 8.40
N GLU A 26 -6.89 -4.58 9.60
CA GLU A 26 -5.94 -5.49 10.24
C GLU A 26 -5.84 -6.82 9.47
N LEU A 27 -4.62 -7.38 9.42
CA LEU A 27 -4.34 -8.68 8.84
C LEU A 27 -4.14 -9.75 9.95
N PRO A 28 -4.63 -10.99 9.76
CA PRO A 28 -5.44 -11.45 8.64
C PRO A 28 -6.90 -10.96 8.72
N CYS A 29 -7.48 -10.59 7.58
CA CYS A 29 -8.89 -10.18 7.48
C CYS A 29 -9.74 -11.31 6.89
N PRO A 30 -10.71 -11.89 7.63
CA PRO A 30 -11.55 -12.98 7.13
C PRO A 30 -12.38 -12.63 5.88
N GLU A 31 -12.73 -11.36 5.68
CA GLU A 31 -13.50 -10.91 4.53
C GLU A 31 -12.69 -10.90 3.23
N LEU A 32 -11.37 -10.63 3.34
CA LEU A 32 -10.44 -10.68 2.21
C LEU A 32 -9.94 -12.10 1.98
N ASN A 33 -9.79 -12.89 3.05
CA ASN A 33 -9.33 -14.28 3.02
C ASN A 33 -8.07 -14.47 2.15
N LEU A 34 -7.13 -13.52 2.20
CA LEU A 34 -5.91 -13.58 1.40
C LEU A 34 -5.06 -14.79 1.80
N PRO A 35 -4.37 -15.43 0.85
CA PRO A 35 -3.47 -16.53 1.15
C PRO A 35 -2.22 -16.04 1.90
N ASP A 36 -1.61 -16.93 2.68
CA ASP A 36 -0.48 -16.60 3.59
C ASP A 36 0.71 -15.95 2.86
N ASP A 37 0.96 -16.32 1.61
CA ASP A 37 2.03 -15.74 0.79
C ASP A 37 1.76 -14.28 0.41
N MET A 38 0.49 -13.91 0.17
CA MET A 38 0.10 -12.51 -0.06
C MET A 38 0.17 -11.70 1.23
N LEU A 39 -0.25 -12.29 2.37
CA LEU A 39 -0.12 -11.66 3.67
C LEU A 39 1.35 -11.35 3.99
N GLN A 40 2.23 -12.33 3.78
CA GLN A 40 3.66 -12.14 4.01
C GLN A 40 4.25 -11.03 3.10
N ARG A 41 3.86 -11.00 1.82
CA ARG A 41 4.32 -9.94 0.89
C ARG A 41 3.85 -8.55 1.31
N LEU A 42 2.61 -8.43 1.78
CA LEU A 42 2.09 -7.20 2.35
C LEU A 42 2.91 -6.79 3.58
N GLU A 43 3.14 -7.70 4.52
CA GLU A 43 3.94 -7.44 5.72
C GLU A 43 5.37 -7.01 5.39
N ASP A 44 6.02 -7.68 4.43
CA ASP A 44 7.38 -7.35 3.99
C ASP A 44 7.44 -5.95 3.36
N TRP A 45 6.47 -5.62 2.50
CA TRP A 45 6.35 -4.30 1.87
C TRP A 45 6.11 -3.19 2.91
N GLN A 46 5.20 -3.42 3.87
CA GLN A 46 4.97 -2.50 5.00
C GLN A 46 6.23 -2.32 5.85
N SER A 47 6.93 -3.42 6.16
CA SER A 47 8.17 -3.40 6.93
C SER A 47 9.27 -2.60 6.23
N TRP A 48 9.34 -2.66 4.89
CA TRP A 48 10.27 -1.86 4.10
C TRP A 48 10.01 -0.36 4.28
N PHE A 49 8.75 0.07 4.22
CA PHE A 49 8.38 1.46 4.49
C PHE A 49 8.76 1.87 5.93
N THR A 50 8.44 1.07 6.94
CA THR A 50 8.77 1.40 8.34
C THR A 50 10.26 1.49 8.60
N LYS A 51 11.07 0.60 8.02
CA LYS A 51 12.52 0.57 8.22
C LYS A 51 13.23 1.71 7.50
N ASP A 52 12.82 1.99 6.26
CA ASP A 52 13.60 2.84 5.36
C ASP A 52 12.96 4.21 5.08
N CYS A 53 11.64 4.35 5.24
CA CYS A 53 10.91 5.63 5.07
C CYS A 53 10.81 6.45 6.37
N GLN A 54 11.39 5.99 7.49
CA GLN A 54 11.66 6.88 8.63
C GLN A 54 12.74 7.90 8.25
N TYR A 55 12.30 8.95 7.54
CA TYR A 55 13.01 10.18 7.26
C TYR A 55 13.27 11.00 8.54
N TYR A 56 13.84 10.39 9.57
CA TYR A 56 14.67 11.02 10.61
C TYR A 56 15.07 9.95 11.66
N ILE A 57 16.04 9.09 11.35
CA ILE A 57 16.83 8.50 12.45
C ILE A 57 17.82 9.59 12.89
N GLU A 58 17.34 10.46 13.77
CA GLU A 58 18.07 11.60 14.34
C GLU A 58 19.42 11.17 14.94
N GLU A 59 19.51 9.91 15.41
CA GLU A 59 20.71 9.29 15.97
C GLU A 59 21.77 8.87 14.93
N LEU A 60 21.40 8.57 13.68
CA LEU A 60 22.33 7.98 12.70
C LEU A 60 22.93 8.99 11.71
N LYS A 61 22.42 10.24 11.63
CA LYS A 61 22.86 11.29 10.67
C LYS A 61 23.09 10.74 9.25
N ARG A 62 22.30 9.75 8.85
CA ARG A 62 22.37 9.09 7.55
C ARG A 62 20.98 9.13 6.96
N THR A 63 20.85 9.82 5.82
CA THR A 63 19.74 9.64 4.91
C THR A 63 19.98 8.31 4.19
N ILE A 64 19.25 7.26 4.55
CA ILE A 64 19.06 6.16 3.61
C ILE A 64 18.17 6.74 2.52
N GLU A 65 18.64 6.79 1.28
CA GLU A 65 17.78 7.16 0.16
C GLU A 65 16.74 6.05 0.00
N PHE A 66 15.50 6.33 0.40
CA PHE A 66 14.39 5.41 0.20
C PHE A 66 14.09 5.33 -1.30
N ASP A 67 14.17 4.13 -1.87
CA ASP A 67 13.86 3.91 -3.29
C ASP A 67 12.34 3.89 -3.51
N VAL A 68 11.76 5.09 -3.57
CA VAL A 68 10.32 5.31 -3.77
C VAL A 68 9.82 4.62 -5.06
N LEU A 69 10.65 4.55 -6.10
CA LEU A 69 10.28 3.91 -7.36
C LEU A 69 10.12 2.40 -7.17
N ALA A 70 11.12 1.74 -6.60
CA ALA A 70 11.06 0.30 -6.36
C ALA A 70 9.95 -0.05 -5.35
N PHE A 71 9.75 0.78 -4.32
CA PHE A 71 8.66 0.65 -3.37
C PHE A 71 7.28 0.72 -4.04
N SER A 72 7.08 1.70 -4.93
CA SER A 72 5.81 1.90 -5.63
C SER A 72 5.52 0.77 -6.63
N ILE A 73 6.55 0.27 -7.32
CA ILE A 73 6.42 -0.89 -8.20
C ILE A 73 5.99 -2.12 -7.40
N ALA A 74 6.60 -2.37 -6.23
CA ALA A 74 6.23 -3.48 -5.38
C ALA A 74 4.78 -3.38 -4.89
N GLY A 75 4.36 -2.21 -4.40
CA GLY A 75 3.00 -1.95 -3.95
C GLY A 75 1.96 -2.16 -5.06
N LEU A 76 2.24 -1.69 -6.28
CA LEU A 76 1.37 -1.88 -7.44
C LEU A 76 1.21 -3.37 -7.80
N LEU A 77 2.29 -4.15 -7.75
CA LEU A 77 2.23 -5.60 -8.03
C LEU A 77 1.39 -6.32 -6.97
N ILE A 78 1.55 -5.97 -5.69
CA ILE A 78 0.73 -6.51 -4.61
C ILE A 78 -0.76 -6.17 -4.84
N ALA A 79 -1.08 -4.92 -5.19
CA ALA A 79 -2.45 -4.50 -5.44
C ALA A 79 -3.09 -5.28 -6.61
N LYS A 80 -2.35 -5.49 -7.70
CA LYS A 80 -2.82 -6.29 -8.84
C LYS A 80 -3.05 -7.75 -8.48
N ASP A 81 -2.18 -8.34 -7.67
CA ASP A 81 -2.34 -9.73 -7.22
C ASP A 81 -3.54 -9.88 -6.29
N ILE A 82 -3.77 -8.92 -5.38
CA ILE A 82 -4.97 -8.84 -4.54
C ILE A 82 -6.22 -8.73 -5.41
N LYS A 83 -6.22 -7.88 -6.43
CA LYS A 83 -7.34 -7.75 -7.38
C LYS A 83 -7.64 -9.06 -8.09
N ALA A 84 -6.61 -9.74 -8.59
CA ALA A 84 -6.75 -11.03 -9.25
C ALA A 84 -7.33 -12.10 -8.29
N TYR A 85 -6.94 -12.07 -7.02
CA TYR A 85 -7.45 -13.00 -6.00
C TYR A 85 -8.91 -12.71 -5.61
N LEU A 86 -9.23 -11.45 -5.30
CA LEU A 86 -10.55 -11.03 -4.81
C LEU A 86 -11.63 -11.02 -5.91
N GLY A 87 -11.22 -10.89 -7.18
CA GLY A 87 -12.10 -10.93 -8.33
C GLY A 87 -12.84 -9.62 -8.61
N GLU A 88 -13.86 -9.70 -9.48
CA GLU A 88 -14.51 -8.52 -10.07
C GLU A 88 -15.45 -7.77 -9.11
N ASP A 89 -15.95 -8.42 -8.06
CA ASP A 89 -16.87 -7.81 -7.10
C ASP A 89 -16.19 -6.79 -6.16
N TRP A 90 -14.85 -6.81 -6.13
CA TRP A 90 -14.03 -5.90 -5.35
C TRP A 90 -13.48 -4.76 -6.20
N THR A 91 -13.56 -3.55 -5.67
CA THR A 91 -12.72 -2.43 -6.09
C THR A 91 -11.42 -2.50 -5.30
N VAL A 92 -10.29 -2.61 -6.00
CA VAL A 92 -8.96 -2.54 -5.39
C VAL A 92 -8.30 -1.26 -5.86
N VAL A 93 -8.02 -0.33 -4.95
CA VAL A 93 -7.36 0.93 -5.27
C VAL A 93 -5.91 0.86 -4.82
N TYR A 94 -4.99 1.30 -5.67
CA TYR A 94 -3.59 1.46 -5.31
C TYR A 94 -3.26 2.94 -5.16
N PHE A 95 -2.51 3.29 -4.10
CA PHE A 95 -1.90 4.61 -3.91
C PHE A 95 -0.45 4.59 -4.41
N ASP A 96 -0.15 5.39 -5.43
CA ASP A 96 1.16 5.45 -6.09
C ASP A 96 2.07 6.52 -5.44
N ASP A 97 2.88 6.07 -4.47
CA ASP A 97 3.83 6.91 -3.72
C ASP A 97 4.80 7.68 -4.61
N LYS A 98 5.22 7.09 -5.73
CA LYS A 98 6.09 7.76 -6.70
C LYS A 98 5.39 8.98 -7.30
N LYS A 99 4.14 8.85 -7.76
CA LYS A 99 3.41 10.00 -8.31
C LYS A 99 3.16 11.07 -7.25
N TYR A 100 2.86 10.66 -6.01
CA TYR A 100 2.72 11.57 -4.89
C TYR A 100 4.01 12.37 -4.63
N HIS A 101 5.17 11.71 -4.70
CA HIS A 101 6.45 12.37 -4.49
C HIS A 101 6.85 13.33 -5.63
N ASP A 102 6.43 13.05 -6.86
CA ASP A 102 6.82 13.84 -8.04
C ASP A 102 5.97 15.10 -8.25
N THR A 103 4.80 15.22 -7.60
CA THR A 103 3.84 16.31 -7.86
C THR A 103 3.06 16.75 -6.61
N ILE A 104 2.69 18.02 -6.52
CA ILE A 104 1.72 18.51 -5.52
C ILE A 104 0.41 18.80 -6.24
N VAL A 105 -0.35 17.75 -6.55
CA VAL A 105 -1.71 17.83 -7.10
C VAL A 105 -2.69 17.07 -6.21
N ASP A 106 -3.96 17.07 -6.60
CA ASP A 106 -5.03 16.41 -5.86
C ASP A 106 -4.75 14.90 -5.65
N ARG A 107 -5.09 14.38 -4.47
CA ARG A 107 -4.86 12.98 -4.06
C ARG A 107 -5.45 11.97 -5.06
N SER A 108 -6.56 12.32 -5.71
CA SER A 108 -7.21 11.49 -6.73
C SER A 108 -6.33 11.22 -7.96
N VAL A 109 -5.21 11.93 -8.14
CA VAL A 109 -4.25 11.69 -9.23
C VAL A 109 -3.31 10.51 -8.92
N TYR A 110 -3.14 10.17 -7.64
CA TYR A 110 -2.22 9.13 -7.17
C TYR A 110 -2.94 7.84 -6.78
N GLU A 111 -4.26 7.90 -6.61
CA GLU A 111 -5.11 6.74 -6.33
C GLU A 111 -5.82 6.29 -7.60
N TYR A 112 -5.69 5.01 -7.95
CA TYR A 112 -6.41 4.44 -9.08
C TYR A 112 -6.78 2.97 -8.85
N GLU A 113 -7.91 2.56 -9.43
CA GLU A 113 -8.31 1.16 -9.43
C GLU A 113 -7.35 0.34 -10.31
N VAL A 114 -6.93 -0.82 -9.80
CA VAL A 114 -6.06 -1.79 -10.49
C VAL A 114 -6.81 -3.01 -10.99
#